data_AF-A0A6L5XUU0-F1
#
_entry.id   AF-A0A6L5XUU0-F1
#
_cell.length_a   1.000
_cell.length_b   1.000
_cell.length_c   1.000
_cell.angle_alpha   90.00
_cell.angle_beta   90.00
_cell.angle_gamma   90.00
#
_symmetry.space_group_name_H-M   'P 1'
#
loop_
_entity.id
_entity.type
_entity.pdbx_description
1 polymer ?
#
loop_
_entity_poly.entity_id
_entity_poly.type
_entity_poly.pdbx_seq_one_letter_code
_entity_poly.pdbx_strand_id
1 'polypeptide(L)' 'MKADKAIKKHTAIKYESGNSKIATVSSKGVIKAKKSGTCYIYVYAQNGVYEKVKVTVQ' A
#
# COMPACT_ATOMS: atom_id res chain seq x y z
N MET A 1 3.98 -17.13 29.08
CA MET A 1 4.03 -16.69 27.66
C MET A 1 2.61 -16.71 27.14
N LYS A 2 2.03 -15.56 26.77
CA LYS A 2 0.64 -15.53 26.26
C LYS A 2 0.68 -16.03 24.81
N ALA A 3 -0.04 -17.11 24.53
CA ALA A 3 -0.22 -17.59 23.17
C ALA A 3 -0.94 -16.52 22.34
N ASP A 4 -0.32 -16.09 21.26
CA ASP A 4 -0.87 -15.12 20.33
C ASP A 4 -2.17 -15.68 19.76
N LYS A 5 -3.29 -15.09 20.15
CA LYS A 5 -4.62 -15.47 19.66
C LYS A 5 -4.60 -15.31 18.14
N ALA A 6 -4.67 -16.41 17.38
CA ALA A 6 -4.73 -16.36 15.93
C ALA A 6 -5.98 -15.58 15.48
N ILE A 7 -5.79 -14.32 15.09
CA ILE A 7 -6.85 -13.47 14.54
C ILE A 7 -7.23 -14.08 13.18
N LYS A 8 -8.35 -14.81 13.12
CA LYS A 8 -8.83 -15.56 11.95
C LYS A 8 -8.99 -14.71 10.67
N LYS A 9 -9.12 -13.39 10.79
CA LYS A 9 -9.12 -12.41 9.69
C LYS A 9 -8.80 -11.04 10.28
N HIS A 10 -7.66 -10.45 9.92
CA HIS A 10 -7.39 -9.04 10.17
C HIS A 10 -7.92 -8.23 8.97
N THR A 11 -8.36 -6.99 9.17
CA THR A 11 -8.76 -6.13 8.05
C THR A 11 -7.52 -5.81 7.21
N ALA A 12 -7.47 -6.20 5.95
CA ALA A 12 -6.26 -6.04 5.14
C ALA A 12 -5.80 -4.57 5.08
N ILE A 13 -4.48 -4.35 5.07
CA ILE A 13 -3.90 -3.04 4.79
C ILE A 13 -4.44 -2.55 3.44
N LYS A 14 -4.85 -1.29 3.38
CA LYS A 14 -5.37 -0.70 2.15
C LYS A 14 -4.29 0.12 1.46
N TYR A 15 -4.29 0.08 0.14
CA TYR A 15 -3.30 0.76 -0.68
C TYR A 15 -4.01 1.71 -1.64
N GLU A 16 -3.43 2.88 -1.86
CA GLU A 16 -3.90 3.86 -2.83
C GLU A 16 -2.73 4.42 -3.63
N SER A 17 -2.94 4.69 -4.91
CA SER A 17 -1.97 5.40 -5.74
C SER A 17 -2.39 6.84 -5.92
N GLY A 18 -1.49 7.77 -5.59
CA GLY A 18 -1.69 9.19 -5.88
C GLY A 18 -1.68 9.52 -7.37
N ASN A 19 -1.13 8.65 -8.22
CA ASN A 19 -1.17 8.82 -9.67
C ASN A 19 -1.15 7.48 -10.43
N SER A 20 -2.34 6.93 -10.68
CA SER A 20 -2.57 5.68 -11.41
C SER A 20 -2.09 5.68 -12.87
N LYS A 21 -1.68 6.83 -13.44
CA LYS A 21 -1.06 6.91 -14.77
C LYS A 21 0.44 6.61 -14.72
N ILE A 22 1.10 6.88 -13.59
CA ILE A 22 2.54 6.63 -13.37
C ILE A 22 2.74 5.25 -12.76
N ALA A 23 2.04 4.96 -11.66
CA ALA A 23 2.11 3.68 -10.97
C ALA A 23 0.74 3.31 -10.38
N THR A 24 0.41 2.02 -10.38
CA THR A 24 -0.80 1.50 -9.73
C THR A 24 -0.42 0.49 -8.66
N VAL A 25 -1.19 0.44 -7.58
CA VAL A 25 -1.00 -0.55 -6.51
C VAL A 25 -2.21 -1.48 -6.44
N SER A 26 -1.95 -2.78 -6.34
CA SER A 26 -2.99 -3.79 -6.14
C SER A 26 -3.42 -3.85 -4.68
N SER A 27 -4.59 -4.42 -4.40
CA SER A 27 -5.07 -4.69 -3.03
C SER A 27 -4.16 -5.61 -2.22
N LYS A 28 -3.24 -6.33 -2.88
CA LYS A 28 -2.18 -7.14 -2.25
C LYS A 28 -0.86 -6.38 -2.02
N GLY A 29 -0.81 -5.08 -2.28
CA GLY A 29 0.39 -4.26 -2.14
C GLY A 29 1.38 -4.35 -3.32
N VAL A 30 1.00 -4.99 -4.43
CA VAL A 30 1.87 -5.11 -5.61
C VAL A 30 1.82 -3.81 -6.40
N ILE A 31 2.96 -3.13 -6.53
CA ILE A 31 3.10 -1.89 -7.30
C ILE A 31 3.48 -2.23 -8.74
N LYS A 32 2.72 -1.70 -9.70
CA LYS A 32 2.97 -1.83 -11.14
C LYS A 32 3.28 -0.44 -11.72
N ALA A 33 4.49 -0.29 -12.25
CA ALA A 33 4.88 0.90 -12.99
C ALA A 33 4.21 0.92 -14.38
N LYS A 34 3.82 2.10 -14.86
CA LYS A 34 3.18 2.31 -16.16
C LYS A 34 3.88 3.35 -17.02
N LYS A 35 4.26 4.48 -16.43
CA LYS A 35 4.89 5.60 -17.14
C LYS A 35 5.99 6.20 -16.27
N SER A 36 7.05 6.68 -16.92
CA SER A 36 8.09 7.45 -16.25
C SER A 36 7.52 8.69 -15.55
N GLY A 37 8.04 8.97 -14.36
CA GLY A 37 7.54 10.04 -13.49
C GLY A 37 7.63 9.67 -12.01
N THR A 38 7.25 10.63 -11.16
CA THR A 38 7.23 10.44 -9.70
C THR A 38 5.79 10.37 -9.20
N CYS A 39 5.50 9.40 -8.34
CA CYS A 39 4.20 9.18 -7.72
C CYS A 39 4.38 8.83 -6.24
N TYR A 40 3.35 9.03 -5.44
CA TYR A 40 3.30 8.55 -4.07
C TYR A 40 2.26 7.43 -3.96
N ILE A 41 2.64 6.34 -3.31
CA ILE A 41 1.74 5.26 -2.93
C ILE A 41 1.44 5.41 -1.44
N TYR A 42 0.16 5.44 -1.09
CA TYR A 42 -0.31 5.54 0.28
C TYR A 42 -0.65 4.16 0.81
N VAL A 43 -0.23 3.89 2.05
CA VAL A 43 -0.46 2.63 2.75
C VAL A 43 -1.24 2.96 4.01
N TYR A 44 -2.45 2.43 4.13
CA TYR A 44 -3.34 2.68 5.26
C TYR A 44 -3.42 1.44 6.15
N ALA A 45 -3.00 1.61 7.41
CA ALA A 45 -3.16 0.62 8.46
C ALA A 45 -4.57 0.67 9.05
N GLN A 46 -4.98 -0.44 9.69
CA GLN A 46 -6.32 -0.58 10.27
C GLN A 46 -6.62 0.43 11.39
N ASN A 47 -5.59 0.88 12.09
CA ASN A 47 -5.68 1.85 13.19
C ASN A 47 -5.77 3.30 12.69
N GLY A 48 -5.95 3.53 11.38
CA GLY A 48 -6.05 4.86 10.79
C GLY A 48 -4.70 5.55 10.54
N VAL A 49 -3.59 4.91 10.91
CA VAL A 49 -2.25 5.39 10.55
C VAL A 49 -2.02 5.14 9.06
N TYR A 50 -1.38 6.09 8.39
CA TYR A 50 -0.95 5.90 7.02
C TYR A 50 0.48 6.37 6.82
N GLU A 51 1.15 5.75 5.86
CA GLU A 51 2.49 6.09 5.40
C GLU A 51 2.48 6.30 3.89
N LYS A 52 3.40 7.11 3.38
CA LYS A 52 3.55 7.35 1.93
C LYS A 52 4.91 6.90 1.44
N VAL A 53 4.91 6.15 0.35
CA VAL A 53 6.12 5.68 -0.33
C VAL A 53 6.28 6.48 -1.61
N LYS A 54 7.42 7.18 -1.74
CA LYS A 54 7.79 7.86 -2.98
C LYS A 54 8.26 6.82 -3.99
N VAL A 55 7.60 6.77 -5.14
CA VAL A 55 7.93 5.89 -6.25
C VAL A 55 8.39 6.77 -7.42
N THR A 56 9.64 6.57 -7.85
CA THR A 56 10.19 7.19 -9.06
C THR A 56 10.33 6.11 -10.11
N VAL A 57 9.58 6.24 -11.21
CA VAL A 57 9.70 5.37 -12.38
C VAL A 57 10.61 6.09 -13.38
N GLN A 58 11.70 5.42 -13.76
CA GLN A 58 12.67 5.91 -14.75
C GLN A 58 12.51 5.14 -16.05
#